data_AF-A0A7X7BII9-F1
#
_entry.id   AF-A0A7X7BII9-F1
#
_cell.length_a   1.000
_cell.length_b   1.000
_cell.length_c   1.000
_cell.angle_alpha   90.00
_cell.angle_beta   90.00
_cell.angle_gamma   90.00
#
_symmetry.space_group_name_H-M   'P 1'
#
loop_
_entity.id
_entity.type
_entity.pdbx_description
1 polymer ?
#
loop_
_entity_poly.entity_id
_entity_poly.type
_entity_poly.pdbx_seq_one_letter_code
_entity_poly.pdbx_strand_id
1 'polypeptide(L)'
;MNLKYYTLSDEIKKQLGYIIREVRKHKYNEYKNVTLIENNPYTKENFCENNIICHYHTLTRLENDIVKDDVLYHVLLKKLNLYYQVSEEEHETNMKHLESQIRRILYAGEYIDDDLARAIKKELDETSFSKDVIAEFHLQLLIIFIKFQLIMQVTDEEIETLNNFADFYQGIYKGVVLHCLGIYHLNKLDTVEAKNLFLQAQEIYTQYNISKGLISSYLIAAHVYSNNYYESVPLCNEMEIYYKETNNYKRLMHVYNYLSDYYFLINALPIAKSYFTKAMEIIDKDETLIRYKYVLLYNWGYRCFKNFEYEEALENFLESLALCNNRANFIQILNYILIIKTKLNHSLEELKYYCNLGEEYLHDANEVNQNLYKYFRFKLSNSRYYRKFAMEKLISTLTGDRSRMEILLFLYQDLYK
;
A
#
# COMPACT_ATOMS: atom_id res chain seq x y z
N MET A 1 37.64 -10.29 -1.98
CA MET A 1 37.34 -11.54 -2.73
C MET A 1 38.12 -11.52 -4.04
N ASN A 2 38.78 -12.63 -4.41
CA ASN A 2 39.38 -12.77 -5.74
C ASN A 2 38.27 -13.00 -6.77
N LEU A 3 38.26 -12.22 -7.86
CA LEU A 3 37.25 -12.35 -8.91
C LEU A 3 37.53 -13.60 -9.74
N LYS A 4 36.50 -14.43 -9.92
CA LYS A 4 36.44 -15.43 -10.99
C LYS A 4 35.72 -14.78 -12.18
N TYR A 5 36.30 -14.92 -13.36
CA TYR A 5 35.73 -14.42 -14.60
C TYR A 5 35.00 -15.57 -15.29
N TYR A 6 33.70 -15.61 -15.09
CA TYR A 6 32.84 -16.61 -15.73
C TYR A 6 32.55 -16.16 -17.16
N THR A 7 32.37 -17.11 -18.07
CA THR A 7 31.82 -16.80 -19.39
C THR A 7 30.37 -16.35 -19.22
N LEU A 8 29.98 -15.30 -19.93
CA LEU A 8 28.64 -14.70 -19.81
C LEU A 8 27.88 -14.77 -21.14
N SER A 9 26.65 -15.24 -21.09
CA SER A 9 25.70 -15.19 -22.19
C SER A 9 25.30 -13.75 -22.50
N ASP A 10 24.79 -13.54 -23.71
CA ASP A 10 24.31 -12.24 -24.16
C ASP A 10 23.15 -11.71 -23.30
N GLU A 11 22.30 -12.59 -22.77
CA GLU A 11 21.21 -12.23 -21.88
C GLU A 11 21.71 -11.70 -20.54
N ILE A 12 22.61 -12.44 -19.89
CA ILE A 12 23.24 -12.02 -18.63
C ILE A 12 24.00 -10.71 -18.83
N LYS A 13 24.74 -10.55 -19.94
CA LYS A 13 25.44 -9.30 -20.25
C LYS A 13 24.51 -8.10 -20.33
N LYS A 14 23.34 -8.23 -20.97
CA LYS A 14 22.35 -7.15 -21.04
C LYS A 14 21.84 -6.77 -19.64
N GLN A 15 21.50 -7.77 -18.82
CA GLN A 15 21.03 -7.55 -17.46
C GLN A 15 22.09 -6.89 -16.57
N LEU A 16 23.33 -7.39 -16.60
CA LEU A 16 24.44 -6.79 -15.86
C LEU A 16 24.77 -5.38 -16.35
N GLY A 17 24.73 -5.15 -17.67
CA GLY A 17 24.93 -3.82 -18.25
C GLY A 17 23.89 -2.81 -17.78
N TYR A 18 22.62 -3.22 -17.72
CA TYR A 18 21.54 -2.41 -17.15
C TYR A 18 21.79 -2.11 -15.67
N ILE A 19 22.14 -3.12 -14.87
CA ILE A 19 22.43 -2.95 -13.44
C ILE A 19 23.57 -1.96 -13.23
N ILE A 20 24.69 -2.14 -13.95
CA ILE A 20 25.83 -1.23 -13.88
C ILE A 20 25.40 0.20 -14.22
N ARG A 21 24.60 0.39 -15.27
CA ARG A 21 24.12 1.70 -15.71
C ARG A 21 23.31 2.40 -14.62
N GLU A 22 22.26 1.75 -14.13
CA GLU A 22 21.31 2.39 -13.21
C GLU A 22 21.91 2.61 -11.83
N VAL A 23 22.66 1.65 -11.28
CA VAL A 23 23.36 1.85 -10.00
C VAL A 23 24.40 2.96 -10.11
N ARG A 24 25.17 3.03 -11.21
CA ARG A 24 26.14 4.11 -11.42
C ARG A 24 25.46 5.46 -11.51
N LYS A 25 24.35 5.58 -12.24
CA LYS A 25 23.59 6.85 -12.36
C LYS A 25 23.03 7.30 -11.01
N HIS A 26 22.45 6.39 -10.25
CA HIS A 26 21.92 6.70 -8.92
C HIS A 26 23.03 7.22 -8.00
N LYS A 27 24.15 6.48 -7.88
CA LYS A 27 25.32 6.93 -7.09
C LYS A 27 25.94 8.23 -7.60
N TYR A 28 25.91 8.47 -8.91
CA TYR A 28 26.32 9.75 -9.49
C TYR A 28 25.46 10.91 -8.98
N ASN A 29 24.13 10.74 -8.95
CA ASN A 29 23.20 11.77 -8.48
C ASN A 29 23.35 12.04 -6.97
N GLU A 30 23.51 11.00 -6.16
CA GLU A 30 23.80 11.15 -4.73
C GLU A 30 25.07 11.97 -4.49
N TYR A 31 26.15 11.63 -5.20
CA TYR A 31 27.46 12.26 -5.02
C TYR A 31 27.50 13.70 -5.55
N LYS A 32 26.73 14.00 -6.61
CA LYS A 32 26.58 15.35 -7.18
C LYS A 32 26.01 16.35 -6.16
N ASN A 33 25.21 15.89 -5.21
CA ASN A 33 24.63 16.76 -4.18
C ASN A 33 25.64 17.12 -3.06
N VAL A 34 26.80 16.46 -3.03
CA VAL A 34 27.78 16.57 -1.93
C VAL A 34 29.11 17.22 -2.36
N THR A 35 29.49 17.10 -3.64
CA THR A 35 30.82 17.52 -4.14
C THR A 35 30.77 18.12 -5.54
N LEU A 36 31.86 18.79 -5.96
CA LEU A 36 32.04 19.27 -7.32
C LEU A 36 32.01 18.11 -8.33
N ILE A 37 31.32 18.33 -9.46
CA ILE A 37 31.05 17.31 -10.50
C ILE A 37 32.34 16.65 -11.02
N GLU A 38 33.43 17.42 -11.17
CA GLU A 38 34.72 16.94 -11.69
C GLU A 38 35.35 15.82 -10.84
N ASN A 39 35.05 15.78 -9.54
CA ASN A 39 35.55 14.78 -8.61
C ASN A 39 34.60 13.59 -8.41
N ASN A 40 33.49 13.53 -9.16
CA ASN A 40 32.50 12.48 -8.97
C ASN A 40 33.03 11.14 -9.54
N PRO A 41 33.20 10.10 -8.71
CA PRO A 41 33.80 8.83 -9.14
C PRO A 41 32.87 8.02 -10.07
N TYR A 42 31.61 8.44 -10.22
CA TYR A 42 30.60 7.77 -11.04
C TYR A 42 30.34 8.48 -12.38
N THR A 43 31.10 9.54 -12.72
CA THR A 43 31.20 9.99 -14.12
C THR A 43 31.77 8.85 -14.95
N LYS A 44 31.42 8.75 -16.24
CA LYS A 44 31.88 7.63 -17.08
C LYS A 44 33.41 7.55 -17.13
N GLU A 45 34.08 8.69 -17.26
CA GLU A 45 35.54 8.80 -17.30
C GLU A 45 36.19 8.34 -16.00
N ASN A 46 35.73 8.86 -14.85
CA ASN A 46 36.30 8.51 -13.54
C ASN A 46 35.96 7.07 -13.14
N PHE A 47 34.75 6.59 -13.45
CA PHE A 47 34.35 5.22 -13.19
C PHE A 47 35.23 4.22 -13.94
N CYS A 48 35.59 4.56 -15.18
CA CYS A 48 36.56 3.86 -16.02
C CYS A 48 38.04 4.13 -15.69
N GLU A 49 38.33 4.90 -14.64
CA GLU A 49 39.68 5.29 -14.21
C GLU A 49 40.50 5.92 -15.35
N ASN A 50 39.90 6.85 -16.09
CA ASN A 50 40.58 7.56 -17.19
C ASN A 50 41.18 6.60 -18.23
N ASN A 51 40.37 5.64 -18.68
CA ASN A 51 40.69 4.60 -19.66
C ASN A 51 41.60 3.46 -19.17
N ILE A 52 41.88 3.36 -17.87
CA ILE A 52 42.61 2.21 -17.30
C ILE A 52 41.77 0.92 -17.36
N ILE A 53 40.48 1.00 -17.02
CA ILE A 53 39.58 -0.17 -17.04
C ILE A 53 39.01 -0.39 -18.43
N CYS A 54 38.40 0.64 -19.01
CA CYS A 54 37.91 0.65 -20.39
C CYS A 54 37.70 2.08 -20.87
N HIS A 55 37.50 2.30 -22.17
CA HIS A 55 37.13 3.62 -22.69
C HIS A 55 35.69 3.99 -22.31
N TYR A 56 35.37 5.27 -22.13
CA TYR A 56 34.00 5.72 -21.79
C TYR A 56 32.96 5.34 -22.87
N HIS A 57 33.38 5.25 -24.15
CA HIS A 57 32.54 4.73 -25.23
C HIS A 57 32.23 3.23 -25.05
N THR A 58 33.19 2.44 -24.56
CA THR A 58 32.98 1.03 -24.23
C THR A 58 31.99 0.88 -23.09
N LEU A 59 32.13 1.69 -22.02
CA LEU A 59 31.14 1.73 -20.94
C LEU A 59 29.76 2.14 -21.46
N THR A 60 29.70 3.17 -22.30
CA THR A 60 28.42 3.62 -22.90
C THR A 60 27.77 2.53 -23.74
N ARG A 61 28.55 1.73 -24.45
CA ARG A 61 28.03 0.58 -25.18
C ARG A 61 27.57 -0.53 -24.23
N LEU A 62 28.38 -0.90 -23.24
CA LEU A 62 28.05 -1.91 -22.24
C LEU A 62 26.75 -1.61 -21.47
N GLU A 63 26.50 -0.33 -21.20
CA GLU A 63 25.31 0.14 -20.49
C GLU A 63 24.02 0.10 -21.32
N ASN A 64 24.13 0.08 -22.65
CA ASN A 64 22.98 0.18 -23.56
C ASN A 64 22.83 -1.02 -24.51
N ASP A 65 23.84 -1.87 -24.58
CA ASP A 65 23.97 -3.02 -25.48
C ASP A 65 25.01 -4.00 -24.87
N ILE A 66 25.59 -4.87 -25.68
CA ILE A 66 26.57 -5.87 -25.26
C ILE A 66 28.00 -5.47 -25.66
N VAL A 67 28.96 -5.78 -24.78
CA VAL A 67 30.38 -5.82 -25.07
C VAL A 67 30.89 -7.26 -24.93
N LYS A 68 31.83 -7.67 -25.79
CA LYS A 68 32.32 -9.06 -25.84
C LYS A 68 33.17 -9.46 -24.63
N ASP A 69 33.76 -8.50 -23.94
CA ASP A 69 34.68 -8.74 -22.84
C ASP A 69 33.95 -9.00 -21.52
N ASP A 70 33.86 -10.28 -21.14
CA ASP A 70 33.18 -10.73 -19.92
C ASP A 70 33.86 -10.21 -18.65
N VAL A 71 35.19 -10.09 -18.67
CA VAL A 71 35.99 -9.61 -17.53
C VAL A 71 35.55 -8.21 -17.13
N LEU A 72 35.24 -7.38 -18.11
CA LEU A 72 34.84 -5.99 -17.90
C LEU A 72 33.58 -5.88 -17.03
N TYR A 73 32.57 -6.73 -17.24
CA TYR A 73 31.35 -6.74 -16.44
C TYR A 73 31.66 -7.00 -14.96
N HIS A 74 32.48 -8.01 -14.67
CA HIS A 74 32.86 -8.36 -13.30
C HIS A 74 33.66 -7.24 -12.60
N VAL A 75 34.58 -6.59 -13.32
CA VAL A 75 35.37 -5.49 -12.78
C VAL A 75 34.49 -4.29 -12.45
N LEU A 76 33.59 -3.90 -13.35
CA LEU A 76 32.69 -2.76 -13.15
C LEU A 76 31.67 -3.03 -12.02
N LEU A 77 31.11 -4.24 -11.93
CA LEU A 77 30.24 -4.62 -10.81
C LEU A 77 30.97 -4.51 -9.47
N LYS A 78 32.22 -4.98 -9.39
CA LYS A 78 33.02 -4.86 -8.16
C LYS A 78 33.19 -3.42 -7.72
N LYS A 79 33.35 -2.46 -8.64
CA LYS A 79 33.42 -1.02 -8.31
C LYS A 79 32.13 -0.48 -7.69
N LEU A 80 31.00 -1.11 -7.98
CA LEU A 80 29.71 -0.78 -7.39
C LEU A 80 29.44 -1.55 -6.09
N ASN A 81 30.37 -2.41 -5.67
CA ASN A 81 30.23 -3.41 -4.60
C ASN A 81 29.13 -4.45 -4.89
N LEU A 82 29.01 -4.84 -6.15
CA LEU A 82 28.09 -5.87 -6.65
C LEU A 82 28.89 -7.02 -7.25
N TYR A 83 28.28 -8.21 -7.30
CA TYR A 83 28.97 -9.42 -7.74
C TYR A 83 28.05 -10.30 -8.59
N TYR A 84 28.59 -10.74 -9.73
CA TYR A 84 28.11 -11.91 -10.46
C TYR A 84 29.29 -12.88 -10.53
N GLN A 85 29.29 -13.87 -9.63
CA GLN A 85 30.43 -14.73 -9.28
C GLN A 85 29.96 -16.18 -9.12
N VAL A 86 29.05 -16.57 -10.00
CA VAL A 86 28.40 -17.87 -10.11
C VAL A 86 28.49 -18.35 -11.56
N SER A 87 28.37 -19.67 -11.79
CA SER A 87 28.21 -20.20 -13.15
C SER A 87 26.81 -19.91 -13.68
N GLU A 88 26.60 -20.00 -14.99
CA GLU A 88 25.26 -19.88 -15.58
C GLU A 88 24.30 -20.96 -15.06
N GLU A 89 24.79 -22.19 -14.83
CA GLU A 89 23.99 -23.28 -14.24
C GLU A 89 23.54 -22.96 -12.80
N GLU A 90 24.41 -22.36 -12.00
CA GLU A 90 24.09 -21.91 -10.64
C GLU A 90 23.09 -20.73 -10.69
N HIS A 91 23.29 -19.79 -11.61
CA HIS A 91 22.34 -18.70 -11.85
C HIS A 91 20.95 -19.20 -12.26
N GLU A 92 20.87 -20.13 -13.22
CA GLU A 92 19.60 -20.75 -13.61
C GLU A 92 18.92 -21.45 -12.43
N THR A 93 19.69 -22.08 -11.56
CA THR A 93 19.17 -22.73 -10.34
C THR A 93 18.60 -21.70 -9.38
N ASN A 94 19.30 -20.58 -9.16
CA ASN A 94 18.83 -19.46 -8.33
C ASN A 94 17.53 -18.86 -8.90
N MET A 95 17.48 -18.63 -10.22
CA MET A 95 16.31 -18.06 -10.88
C MET A 95 15.11 -19.01 -10.87
N LYS A 96 15.31 -20.33 -11.03
CA LYS A 96 14.24 -21.34 -10.88
C LYS A 96 13.70 -21.39 -9.45
N HIS A 97 14.58 -21.25 -8.45
CA HIS A 97 14.13 -21.14 -7.06
C HIS A 97 13.23 -19.91 -6.87
N LEU A 98 13.66 -18.75 -7.35
CA LEU A 98 12.87 -17.50 -7.28
C LEU A 98 11.55 -17.60 -8.07
N GLU A 99 11.54 -18.28 -9.22
CA GLU A 99 10.30 -18.52 -9.99
C GLU A 99 9.30 -19.41 -9.21
N SER A 100 9.78 -20.37 -8.43
CA SER A 100 8.92 -21.12 -7.52
C SER A 100 8.32 -20.21 -6.44
N GLN A 101 9.14 -19.32 -5.87
CA GLN A 101 8.72 -18.41 -4.81
C GLN A 101 7.71 -17.36 -5.29
N ILE A 102 7.92 -16.72 -6.45
CA ILE A 102 6.99 -15.71 -6.97
C ILE A 102 5.57 -16.27 -7.16
N ARG A 103 5.43 -17.53 -7.60
CA ARG A 103 4.11 -18.18 -7.74
C ARG A 103 3.44 -18.39 -6.39
N ARG A 104 4.19 -18.81 -5.37
CA ARG A 104 3.68 -18.95 -3.99
C ARG A 104 3.23 -17.61 -3.42
N ILE A 105 3.99 -16.54 -3.66
CA ILE A 105 3.68 -15.19 -3.18
C ILE A 105 2.45 -14.61 -3.86
N LEU A 106 2.31 -14.82 -5.18
CA LEU A 106 1.12 -14.39 -5.92
C LEU A 106 -0.12 -15.15 -5.46
N TYR A 107 0.01 -16.44 -5.13
CA TYR A 107 -1.06 -17.23 -4.52
C TYR A 107 -1.45 -16.72 -3.14
N ALA A 108 -0.47 -16.47 -2.25
CA ALA A 108 -0.71 -15.88 -0.94
C ALA A 108 -1.42 -14.52 -1.05
N GLY A 109 -0.98 -13.70 -2.01
CA GLY A 109 -1.61 -12.43 -2.35
C GLY A 109 -3.05 -12.58 -2.82
N GLU A 110 -3.33 -13.51 -3.75
CA GLU A 110 -4.69 -13.77 -4.26
C GLU A 110 -5.67 -14.04 -3.11
N TYR A 111 -5.29 -14.95 -2.22
CA TYR A 111 -6.16 -15.45 -1.15
C TYR A 111 -6.06 -14.68 0.16
N ILE A 112 -5.24 -13.62 0.24
CA ILE A 112 -4.99 -12.88 1.49
C ILE A 112 -4.59 -13.87 2.61
N ASP A 113 -3.62 -14.72 2.30
CA ASP A 113 -3.03 -15.69 3.21
C ASP A 113 -1.77 -15.09 3.85
N ASP A 114 -2.00 -14.29 4.89
CA ASP A 114 -0.96 -13.63 5.67
C ASP A 114 0.06 -14.61 6.26
N ASP A 115 -0.37 -15.81 6.66
CA ASP A 115 0.50 -16.79 7.31
C ASP A 115 1.44 -17.42 6.30
N LEU A 116 0.93 -17.77 5.11
CA LEU A 116 1.76 -18.20 3.99
C LEU A 116 2.73 -17.08 3.56
N ALA A 117 2.26 -15.83 3.46
CA ALA A 117 3.13 -14.70 3.11
C ALA A 117 4.26 -14.51 4.13
N ARG A 118 3.98 -14.60 5.45
CA ARG A 118 5.01 -14.52 6.51
C ARG A 118 5.99 -15.69 6.43
N ALA A 119 5.50 -16.90 6.20
CA ALA A 119 6.36 -18.09 6.06
C ALA A 119 7.33 -17.94 4.88
N ILE A 120 6.81 -17.53 3.70
CA ILE A 120 7.65 -17.27 2.53
C ILE A 120 8.65 -16.15 2.80
N LYS A 121 8.21 -15.05 3.44
CA LYS A 121 9.11 -13.94 3.76
C LYS A 121 10.29 -14.41 4.61
N LYS A 122 10.05 -15.26 5.61
CA LYS A 122 11.11 -15.81 6.45
C LYS A 122 12.10 -16.63 5.63
N GLU A 123 11.62 -17.48 4.71
CA GLU A 123 12.49 -18.24 3.79
C GLU A 123 13.34 -17.30 2.93
N LEU A 124 12.75 -16.23 2.39
CA LEU A 124 13.45 -15.24 1.56
C LEU A 124 14.47 -14.42 2.34
N ASP A 125 14.14 -14.01 3.57
CA ASP A 125 15.06 -13.25 4.44
C ASP A 125 16.30 -14.08 4.84
N GLU A 126 16.17 -15.41 4.90
CA GLU A 126 17.27 -16.35 5.17
C GLU A 126 18.07 -16.70 3.90
N THR A 127 17.57 -16.32 2.72
CA THR A 127 18.21 -16.56 1.43
C THR A 127 19.18 -15.43 1.09
N SER A 128 20.35 -15.76 0.52
CA SER A 128 21.29 -14.76 0.02
C SER A 128 21.82 -15.13 -1.35
N PHE A 129 21.67 -14.21 -2.31
CA PHE A 129 22.26 -14.28 -3.63
C PHE A 129 23.36 -13.22 -3.78
N SER A 130 24.11 -12.93 -2.71
CA SER A 130 25.17 -11.91 -2.71
C SER A 130 26.25 -12.09 -3.78
N LYS A 131 26.38 -13.27 -4.38
CA LYS A 131 27.27 -13.58 -5.51
C LYS A 131 26.58 -13.56 -6.87
N ASP A 132 25.27 -13.43 -6.92
CA ASP A 132 24.44 -13.40 -8.13
C ASP A 132 23.53 -12.17 -8.05
N VAL A 133 24.08 -11.02 -8.44
CA VAL A 133 23.38 -9.74 -8.37
C VAL A 133 22.05 -9.75 -9.12
N ILE A 134 21.90 -10.53 -10.19
CA ILE A 134 20.63 -10.60 -10.92
C ILE A 134 19.57 -11.26 -10.03
N ALA A 135 19.88 -12.42 -9.46
CA ALA A 135 18.99 -13.11 -8.53
C ALA A 135 18.70 -12.27 -7.27
N GLU A 136 19.69 -11.52 -6.76
CA GLU A 136 19.53 -10.63 -5.61
C GLU A 136 18.49 -9.51 -5.87
N PHE A 137 18.52 -8.88 -7.05
CA PHE A 137 17.50 -7.87 -7.43
C PHE A 137 16.09 -8.46 -7.52
N HIS A 138 15.95 -9.72 -7.94
CA HIS A 138 14.67 -10.41 -7.98
C HIS A 138 14.19 -10.80 -6.57
N LEU A 139 15.10 -11.28 -5.71
CA LEU A 139 14.82 -11.55 -4.30
C LEU A 139 14.28 -10.31 -3.58
N GLN A 140 14.96 -9.16 -3.75
CA GLN A 140 14.54 -7.89 -3.16
C GLN A 140 13.15 -7.45 -3.62
N LEU A 141 12.83 -7.57 -4.91
CA LEU A 141 11.48 -7.29 -5.43
C LEU A 141 10.43 -8.16 -4.75
N LEU A 142 10.68 -9.46 -4.58
CA LEU A 142 9.75 -10.37 -3.91
C LEU A 142 9.54 -10.00 -2.44
N ILE A 143 10.60 -9.64 -1.72
CA ILE A 143 10.52 -9.18 -0.33
C ILE A 143 9.68 -7.89 -0.23
N ILE A 144 9.91 -6.92 -1.11
CA ILE A 144 9.13 -5.67 -1.16
C ILE A 144 7.66 -5.96 -1.46
N PHE A 145 7.36 -6.86 -2.39
CA PHE A 145 5.99 -7.23 -2.70
C PHE A 145 5.27 -7.86 -1.51
N ILE A 146 5.93 -8.74 -0.75
CA ILE A 146 5.36 -9.30 0.48
C ILE A 146 5.14 -8.21 1.54
N LYS A 147 6.06 -7.23 1.67
CA LYS A 147 5.87 -6.09 2.58
C LYS A 147 4.57 -5.35 2.25
N PHE A 148 4.30 -5.08 0.98
CA PHE A 148 3.03 -4.47 0.57
C PHE A 148 1.81 -5.32 0.93
N GLN A 149 1.86 -6.64 0.68
CA GLN A 149 0.77 -7.55 1.02
C GLN A 149 0.47 -7.57 2.53
N LEU A 150 1.52 -7.55 3.36
CA LEU A 150 1.42 -7.57 4.82
C LEU A 150 1.24 -6.18 5.45
N ILE A 151 1.11 -5.13 4.64
CA ILE A 151 0.98 -3.72 5.10
C ILE A 151 2.15 -3.34 6.02
N MET A 152 3.35 -3.82 5.68
CA MET A 152 4.60 -3.45 6.35
C MET A 152 5.13 -2.14 5.76
N GLN A 153 5.96 -1.44 6.52
CA GLN A 153 6.63 -0.24 6.03
C GLN A 153 7.55 -0.58 4.85
N VAL A 154 7.36 0.14 3.75
CA VAL A 154 8.27 0.18 2.60
C VAL A 154 8.95 1.54 2.59
N THR A 155 10.27 1.55 2.47
CA THR A 155 11.10 2.76 2.54
C THR A 155 11.10 3.51 1.21
N ASP A 156 11.39 4.82 1.24
CA ASP A 156 11.51 5.61 0.01
C ASP A 156 12.64 5.09 -0.90
N GLU A 157 13.73 4.56 -0.32
CA GLU A 157 14.84 3.93 -1.05
C GLU A 157 14.40 2.67 -1.80
N GLU A 158 13.57 1.83 -1.19
CA GLU A 158 13.00 0.65 -1.85
C GLU A 158 12.12 1.06 -3.03
N ILE A 159 11.31 2.12 -2.88
CA ILE A 159 10.46 2.62 -3.97
C ILE A 159 11.29 3.26 -5.08
N GLU A 160 12.33 4.02 -4.75
CA GLU A 160 13.25 4.58 -5.73
C GLU A 160 13.93 3.45 -6.53
N THR A 161 14.35 2.39 -5.85
CA THR A 161 14.91 1.19 -6.49
C THR A 161 13.91 0.57 -7.45
N LEU A 162 12.65 0.36 -7.05
CA LEU A 162 11.62 -0.18 -7.95
C LEU A 162 11.41 0.70 -9.19
N ASN A 163 11.39 2.02 -9.04
CA ASN A 163 11.23 2.94 -10.16
C ASN A 163 12.42 2.90 -11.12
N ASN A 164 13.65 2.95 -10.60
CA ASN A 164 14.86 2.96 -11.42
C ASN A 164 15.08 1.62 -12.16
N PHE A 165 14.57 0.53 -11.61
CA PHE A 165 14.75 -0.82 -12.15
C PHE A 165 13.47 -1.41 -12.75
N ALA A 166 12.41 -0.62 -12.94
CA ALA A 166 11.16 -1.15 -13.47
C ALA A 166 11.35 -1.85 -14.82
N ASP A 167 12.22 -1.34 -15.70
CA ASP A 167 12.48 -1.91 -17.04
C ASP A 167 13.51 -3.03 -17.06
N PHE A 168 14.20 -3.27 -15.94
CA PHE A 168 15.07 -4.43 -15.78
C PHE A 168 14.26 -5.73 -15.74
N TYR A 169 13.15 -5.71 -15.01
CA TYR A 169 12.32 -6.90 -14.82
C TYR A 169 11.56 -7.28 -16.09
N GLN A 170 11.43 -8.59 -16.31
CA GLN A 170 10.71 -9.18 -17.43
C GLN A 170 9.69 -10.21 -16.93
N GLY A 171 8.73 -10.56 -17.79
CA GLY A 171 7.71 -11.56 -17.50
C GLY A 171 6.94 -11.29 -16.20
N ILE A 172 6.72 -12.32 -15.39
CA ILE A 172 5.96 -12.22 -14.12
C ILE A 172 6.55 -11.16 -13.19
N TYR A 173 7.89 -11.03 -13.13
CA TYR A 173 8.55 -10.01 -12.30
C TYR A 173 8.22 -8.59 -12.74
N LYS A 174 8.10 -8.33 -14.06
CA LYS A 174 7.62 -7.03 -14.56
C LYS A 174 6.20 -6.74 -14.06
N GLY A 175 5.33 -7.76 -14.06
CA GLY A 175 3.99 -7.64 -13.48
C GLY A 175 4.04 -7.30 -11.99
N VAL A 176 4.92 -7.93 -11.22
CA VAL A 176 5.08 -7.67 -9.77
C VAL A 176 5.61 -6.27 -9.47
N VAL A 177 6.62 -5.77 -10.19
CA VAL A 177 7.12 -4.39 -9.95
C VAL A 177 6.05 -3.35 -10.28
N LEU A 178 5.32 -3.50 -11.39
CA LEU A 178 4.21 -2.63 -11.75
C LEU A 178 3.10 -2.67 -10.70
N HIS A 179 2.79 -3.86 -10.18
CA HIS A 179 1.83 -4.03 -9.10
C HIS A 179 2.27 -3.32 -7.82
N CYS A 180 3.54 -3.46 -7.40
CA CYS A 180 4.09 -2.75 -6.23
C CYS A 180 4.00 -1.22 -6.38
N LEU A 181 4.43 -0.70 -7.54
CA LEU A 181 4.37 0.73 -7.83
C LEU A 181 2.90 1.21 -7.87
N GLY A 182 1.99 0.42 -8.44
CA GLY A 182 0.56 0.75 -8.43
C GLY A 182 -0.01 0.85 -7.01
N ILE A 183 0.35 -0.06 -6.10
CA ILE A 183 -0.06 0.01 -4.68
C ILE A 183 0.51 1.27 -4.03
N TYR A 184 1.78 1.60 -4.30
CA TYR A 184 2.41 2.82 -3.79
C TYR A 184 1.68 4.10 -4.22
N HIS A 185 1.39 4.24 -5.53
CA HIS A 185 0.64 5.39 -6.05
C HIS A 185 -0.79 5.45 -5.49
N LEU A 186 -1.45 4.30 -5.34
CA LEU A 186 -2.79 4.23 -4.75
C LEU A 186 -2.79 4.72 -3.30
N ASN A 187 -1.79 4.32 -2.51
CA ASN A 187 -1.62 4.78 -1.12
C ASN A 187 -1.34 6.28 -1.01
N LYS A 188 -0.77 6.89 -2.05
CA LYS A 188 -0.62 8.35 -2.20
C LYS A 188 -1.83 9.06 -2.78
N LEU A 189 -2.93 8.32 -3.04
CA LEU A 189 -4.14 8.81 -3.71
C LEU A 189 -3.91 9.32 -5.14
N ASP A 190 -2.80 8.90 -5.77
CA ASP A 190 -2.56 9.10 -7.21
C ASP A 190 -3.24 7.98 -8.00
N THR A 191 -4.57 8.07 -8.09
CA THR A 191 -5.41 7.01 -8.65
C THR A 191 -5.22 6.82 -10.16
N VAL A 192 -4.75 7.84 -10.87
CA VAL A 192 -4.55 7.77 -12.33
C VAL A 192 -3.35 6.91 -12.65
N GLU A 193 -2.22 7.19 -12.00
CA GLU A 193 -0.99 6.44 -12.23
C GLU A 193 -1.13 5.00 -11.70
N ALA A 194 -1.73 4.84 -10.51
CA ALA A 194 -2.00 3.52 -9.94
C ALA A 194 -2.78 2.63 -10.91
N LYS A 195 -3.86 3.15 -11.50
CA LYS A 195 -4.68 2.42 -12.48
C LYS A 195 -3.88 2.03 -13.72
N ASN A 196 -3.09 2.94 -14.28
CA ASN A 196 -2.28 2.66 -15.48
C ASN A 196 -1.28 1.52 -15.21
N LEU A 197 -0.65 1.52 -14.04
CA LEU A 197 0.28 0.48 -13.63
C LEU A 197 -0.44 -0.87 -13.41
N PHE A 198 -1.61 -0.87 -12.78
CA PHE A 198 -2.39 -2.09 -12.57
C PHE A 198 -2.90 -2.70 -13.87
N LEU A 199 -3.30 -1.90 -14.86
CA LEU A 199 -3.71 -2.40 -16.18
C LEU A 199 -2.55 -3.07 -16.91
N GLN A 200 -1.36 -2.46 -16.89
CA GLN A 200 -0.15 -3.08 -17.46
C GLN A 200 0.21 -4.39 -16.73
N ALA A 201 0.10 -4.41 -15.39
CA ALA A 201 0.31 -5.63 -14.61
C ALA A 201 -0.72 -6.72 -14.94
N GLN A 202 -1.98 -6.36 -15.17
CA GLN A 202 -3.05 -7.29 -15.54
C GLN A 202 -2.79 -7.96 -16.89
N GLU A 203 -2.32 -7.22 -17.90
CA GLU A 203 -1.96 -7.78 -19.20
C GLU A 203 -0.87 -8.85 -19.06
N ILE A 204 0.17 -8.57 -18.26
CA ILE A 204 1.25 -9.52 -17.97
C ILE A 204 0.70 -10.72 -17.21
N TYR A 205 -0.05 -10.51 -16.13
CA TYR A 205 -0.62 -11.61 -15.34
C TYR A 205 -1.50 -12.53 -16.18
N THR A 206 -2.27 -11.99 -17.12
CA THR A 206 -3.07 -12.78 -18.06
C THR A 206 -2.18 -13.67 -18.93
N GLN A 207 -1.09 -13.14 -19.49
CA GLN A 207 -0.14 -13.92 -20.30
C GLN A 207 0.50 -15.09 -19.54
N TYR A 208 0.71 -14.92 -18.23
CA TYR A 208 1.35 -15.91 -17.37
C TYR A 208 0.37 -16.76 -16.55
N ASN A 209 -0.93 -16.71 -16.86
CA ASN A 209 -2.00 -17.43 -16.15
C ASN A 209 -2.02 -17.17 -14.63
N ILE A 210 -1.69 -15.95 -14.23
CA ILE A 210 -1.86 -15.49 -12.84
C ILE A 210 -3.32 -15.10 -12.64
N SER A 211 -3.87 -15.40 -11.47
CA SER A 211 -5.27 -15.12 -11.14
C SER A 211 -5.61 -13.65 -11.40
N LYS A 212 -6.70 -13.43 -12.17
CA LYS A 212 -7.25 -12.08 -12.38
C LYS A 212 -7.78 -11.47 -11.09
N GLY A 213 -8.19 -12.30 -10.12
CA GLY A 213 -8.69 -11.85 -8.82
C GLY A 213 -7.71 -10.94 -8.09
N LEU A 214 -6.42 -11.25 -8.16
CA LEU A 214 -5.37 -10.55 -7.45
C LEU A 214 -5.33 -9.08 -7.85
N ILE A 215 -5.24 -8.82 -9.16
CA ILE A 215 -5.10 -7.46 -9.68
C ILE A 215 -6.44 -6.71 -9.73
N SER A 216 -7.55 -7.40 -9.99
CA SER A 216 -8.87 -6.78 -10.06
C SER A 216 -9.29 -6.12 -8.75
N SER A 217 -8.91 -6.67 -7.60
CA SER A 217 -9.15 -6.02 -6.30
C SER A 217 -8.53 -4.62 -6.20
N TYR A 218 -7.32 -4.44 -6.73
CA TYR A 218 -6.64 -3.15 -6.71
C TYR A 218 -7.19 -2.19 -7.77
N LEU A 219 -7.60 -2.69 -8.94
CA LEU A 219 -8.32 -1.90 -9.94
C LEU A 219 -9.65 -1.38 -9.38
N ILE A 220 -10.43 -2.23 -8.70
CA ILE A 220 -11.67 -1.80 -8.00
C ILE A 220 -11.35 -0.67 -7.03
N ALA A 221 -10.34 -0.84 -6.17
CA ALA A 221 -9.96 0.18 -5.20
C ALA A 221 -9.57 1.52 -5.87
N ALA A 222 -8.77 1.47 -6.93
CA ALA A 222 -8.38 2.65 -7.70
C ALA A 222 -9.60 3.39 -8.31
N HIS A 223 -10.53 2.64 -8.90
CA HIS A 223 -11.77 3.20 -9.45
C HIS A 223 -12.67 3.80 -8.37
N VAL A 224 -12.80 3.15 -7.21
CA VAL A 224 -13.59 3.66 -6.09
C VAL A 224 -12.98 4.95 -5.54
N TYR A 225 -11.66 4.99 -5.32
CA TYR A 225 -10.98 6.20 -4.83
C TYR A 225 -11.06 7.37 -5.81
N SER A 226 -11.15 7.09 -7.11
CA SER A 226 -11.39 8.12 -8.13
C SER A 226 -12.89 8.45 -8.34
N ASN A 227 -13.80 7.91 -7.52
CA ASN A 227 -15.25 7.99 -7.70
C ASN A 227 -15.76 7.53 -9.08
N ASN A 228 -15.03 6.64 -9.74
CA ASN A 228 -15.41 6.06 -11.02
C ASN A 228 -16.26 4.79 -10.81
N TYR A 229 -17.53 5.01 -10.46
CA TYR A 229 -18.51 3.94 -10.26
C TYR A 229 -18.97 3.28 -11.56
N TYR A 230 -18.79 3.95 -12.70
CA TYR A 230 -19.07 3.39 -14.01
C TYR A 230 -18.19 2.16 -14.29
N GLU A 231 -16.90 2.21 -13.91
CA GLU A 231 -15.97 1.10 -14.08
C GLU A 231 -15.94 0.14 -12.87
N SER A 232 -15.99 0.67 -11.63
CA SER A 232 -15.87 -0.19 -10.44
C SER A 232 -17.05 -1.13 -10.24
N VAL A 233 -18.29 -0.72 -10.50
CA VAL A 233 -19.48 -1.54 -10.22
C VAL A 233 -19.56 -2.78 -11.15
N PRO A 234 -19.39 -2.64 -12.49
CA PRO A 234 -19.32 -3.81 -13.36
C PRO A 234 -18.20 -4.78 -12.96
N LEU A 235 -17.01 -4.25 -12.64
CA LEU A 235 -15.88 -5.07 -12.20
C LEU A 235 -16.17 -5.77 -10.86
N CYS A 236 -16.82 -5.10 -9.92
CA CYS A 236 -17.29 -5.72 -8.67
C CYS A 236 -18.26 -6.87 -8.93
N ASN A 237 -19.23 -6.70 -9.83
CA ASN A 237 -20.19 -7.74 -10.17
C ASN A 237 -19.53 -8.96 -10.83
N GLU A 238 -18.56 -8.71 -11.72
CA GLU A 238 -17.75 -9.78 -12.32
C GLU A 238 -16.95 -10.52 -11.25
N MET A 239 -16.29 -9.79 -10.34
CA MET A 239 -15.47 -10.37 -9.29
C MET A 239 -16.30 -11.05 -8.20
N GLU A 240 -17.54 -10.63 -7.94
CA GLU A 240 -18.47 -11.33 -7.06
C GLU A 240 -18.70 -12.77 -7.55
N ILE A 241 -18.92 -12.96 -8.86
CA ILE A 241 -19.10 -14.29 -9.45
C ILE A 241 -17.80 -15.08 -9.36
N TYR A 242 -16.69 -14.49 -9.82
CA TYR A 242 -15.39 -15.14 -9.85
C TYR A 242 -14.92 -15.63 -8.47
N TYR A 243 -15.06 -14.81 -7.43
CA TYR A 243 -14.63 -15.18 -6.08
C TYR A 243 -15.53 -16.22 -5.43
N LYS A 244 -16.81 -16.32 -5.80
CA LYS A 244 -17.66 -17.44 -5.40
C LYS A 244 -17.22 -18.75 -6.06
N GLU A 245 -16.92 -18.71 -7.35
CA GLU A 245 -16.46 -19.91 -8.10
C GLU A 245 -15.11 -20.42 -7.62
N THR A 246 -14.22 -19.51 -7.20
CA THR A 246 -12.87 -19.83 -6.70
C THR A 246 -12.79 -19.99 -5.17
N ASN A 247 -13.93 -19.88 -4.46
CA ASN A 247 -14.02 -19.88 -3.00
C ASN A 247 -13.12 -18.85 -2.30
N ASN A 248 -12.83 -17.72 -2.95
CA ASN A 248 -12.00 -16.65 -2.39
C ASN A 248 -12.86 -15.68 -1.55
N TYR A 249 -13.34 -16.16 -0.41
CA TYR A 249 -14.26 -15.39 0.44
C TYR A 249 -13.63 -14.12 1.03
N LYS A 250 -12.31 -14.11 1.27
CA LYS A 250 -11.61 -12.93 1.79
C LYS A 250 -11.68 -11.76 0.79
N ARG A 251 -11.46 -12.03 -0.49
CA ARG A 251 -11.61 -11.02 -1.56
C ARG A 251 -13.08 -10.68 -1.82
N LEU A 252 -13.97 -11.67 -1.76
CA LEU A 252 -15.41 -11.46 -1.90
C LEU A 252 -15.97 -10.49 -0.84
N MET A 253 -15.49 -10.57 0.40
CA MET A 253 -15.86 -9.65 1.47
C MET A 253 -15.55 -8.19 1.08
N HIS A 254 -14.38 -7.92 0.49
CA HIS A 254 -14.03 -6.59 0.01
C HIS A 254 -14.96 -6.10 -1.12
N VAL A 255 -15.30 -6.98 -2.07
CA VAL A 255 -16.28 -6.67 -3.13
C VAL A 255 -17.64 -6.30 -2.53
N TYR A 256 -18.10 -7.04 -1.52
CA TYR A 256 -19.35 -6.73 -0.82
C TYR A 256 -19.31 -5.39 -0.09
N ASN A 257 -18.18 -5.03 0.50
CA ASN A 257 -18.02 -3.70 1.08
C ASN A 257 -18.15 -2.60 0.01
N TYR A 258 -17.46 -2.72 -1.12
CA TYR A 258 -17.52 -1.73 -2.21
C TYR A 258 -18.92 -1.61 -2.83
N LEU A 259 -19.62 -2.73 -3.06
CA LEU A 259 -20.99 -2.72 -3.55
C LEU A 259 -21.93 -2.09 -2.52
N SER A 260 -21.76 -2.39 -1.23
CA SER A 260 -22.50 -1.73 -0.16
C SER A 260 -22.28 -0.20 -0.18
N ASP A 261 -21.03 0.26 -0.35
CA ASP A 261 -20.69 1.69 -0.42
C ASP A 261 -21.42 2.37 -1.60
N TYR A 262 -21.37 1.75 -2.79
CA TYR A 262 -22.05 2.25 -3.98
C TYR A 262 -23.57 2.31 -3.81
N TYR A 263 -24.20 1.23 -3.36
CA TYR A 263 -25.66 1.19 -3.21
C TYR A 263 -26.15 2.17 -2.14
N PHE A 264 -25.33 2.44 -1.12
CA PHE A 264 -25.63 3.49 -0.15
C PHE A 264 -25.57 4.87 -0.80
N LEU A 265 -24.54 5.15 -1.60
CA LEU A 265 -24.37 6.43 -2.29
C LEU A 265 -25.56 6.78 -3.20
N ILE A 266 -26.14 5.80 -3.88
CA ILE A 266 -27.32 6.00 -4.74
C ILE A 266 -28.65 5.84 -3.98
N ASN A 267 -28.62 5.84 -2.65
CA ASN A 267 -29.77 5.73 -1.76
C ASN A 267 -30.60 4.44 -1.92
N ALA A 268 -29.99 3.34 -2.38
CA ALA A 268 -30.59 2.01 -2.44
C ALA A 268 -30.35 1.25 -1.11
N LEU A 269 -30.81 1.82 0.00
CA LEU A 269 -30.46 1.39 1.36
C LEU A 269 -30.69 -0.11 1.65
N PRO A 270 -31.81 -0.74 1.24
CA PRO A 270 -32.01 -2.18 1.47
C PRO A 270 -30.96 -3.05 0.77
N ILE A 271 -30.54 -2.65 -0.43
CA ILE A 271 -29.50 -3.37 -1.20
C ILE A 271 -28.13 -3.16 -0.53
N ALA A 272 -27.83 -1.93 -0.12
CA ALA A 272 -26.61 -1.61 0.61
C ALA A 272 -26.46 -2.43 1.89
N LYS A 273 -27.55 -2.55 2.68
CA LYS A 273 -27.61 -3.35 3.90
C LYS A 273 -27.47 -4.84 3.62
N SER A 274 -28.05 -5.34 2.52
CA SER A 274 -27.87 -6.73 2.10
C SER A 274 -26.39 -7.06 1.84
N TYR A 275 -25.68 -6.22 1.09
CA TYR A 275 -24.26 -6.43 0.82
C TYR A 275 -23.39 -6.30 2.06
N PHE A 276 -23.68 -5.33 2.94
CA PHE A 276 -23.01 -5.23 4.24
C PHE A 276 -23.19 -6.51 5.07
N THR A 277 -24.42 -7.02 5.16
CA THR A 277 -24.73 -8.26 5.89
C THR A 277 -23.95 -9.45 5.33
N LYS A 278 -23.90 -9.60 4.00
CA LYS A 278 -23.10 -10.66 3.36
C LYS A 278 -21.61 -10.54 3.67
N ALA A 279 -21.06 -9.33 3.76
CA ALA A 279 -19.66 -9.12 4.15
C ALA A 279 -19.43 -9.55 5.61
N MET A 280 -20.34 -9.18 6.51
CA MET A 280 -20.30 -9.58 7.92
C MET A 280 -20.40 -11.10 8.11
N GLU A 281 -21.30 -11.77 7.37
CA GLU A 281 -21.43 -13.24 7.41
C GLU A 281 -20.14 -13.98 7.02
N ILE A 282 -19.32 -13.39 6.15
CA ILE A 282 -18.00 -13.96 5.80
C ILE A 282 -17.03 -13.78 6.97
N ILE A 283 -16.98 -12.57 7.54
CA ILE A 283 -16.08 -12.26 8.65
C ILE A 283 -16.41 -13.11 9.89
N ASP A 284 -17.68 -13.28 10.23
CA ASP A 284 -18.09 -14.04 11.40
C ASP A 284 -17.77 -15.55 11.28
N LYS A 285 -17.41 -16.03 10.08
CA LYS A 285 -16.96 -17.40 9.82
C LYS A 285 -15.44 -17.57 9.78
N ASP A 286 -14.67 -16.48 9.76
CA ASP A 286 -13.22 -16.50 9.64
C ASP A 286 -12.58 -15.49 10.61
N GLU A 287 -12.06 -16.01 11.72
CA GLU A 287 -11.41 -15.19 12.76
C GLU A 287 -10.20 -14.40 12.24
N THR A 288 -9.56 -14.84 11.15
CA THR A 288 -8.43 -14.11 10.54
C THR A 288 -8.86 -12.77 9.93
N LEU A 289 -10.16 -12.59 9.69
CA LEU A 289 -10.74 -11.37 9.14
C LEU A 289 -11.20 -10.37 10.20
N ILE A 290 -10.99 -10.63 11.50
CA ILE A 290 -11.46 -9.75 12.58
C ILE A 290 -10.98 -8.30 12.43
N ARG A 291 -9.78 -8.09 11.87
CA ARG A 291 -9.25 -6.75 11.57
C ARG A 291 -10.10 -5.95 10.57
N TYR A 292 -10.79 -6.64 9.66
CA TYR A 292 -11.68 -6.02 8.69
C TYR A 292 -13.07 -5.77 9.29
N LYS A 293 -13.49 -6.52 10.32
CA LYS A 293 -14.75 -6.32 11.04
C LYS A 293 -14.86 -4.90 11.57
N TYR A 294 -13.78 -4.45 12.22
CA TYR A 294 -13.60 -3.07 12.67
C TYR A 294 -13.94 -2.04 11.57
N VAL A 295 -13.39 -2.21 10.36
CA VAL A 295 -13.55 -1.28 9.24
C VAL A 295 -14.97 -1.31 8.70
N LEU A 296 -15.56 -2.50 8.54
CA LEU A 296 -16.93 -2.65 8.05
C LEU A 296 -17.94 -1.96 8.99
N LEU A 297 -17.83 -2.24 10.30
CA LEU A 297 -18.68 -1.62 11.32
C LEU A 297 -18.50 -0.11 11.37
N TYR A 298 -17.26 0.38 11.32
CA TYR A 298 -16.98 1.81 11.26
C TYR A 298 -17.67 2.47 10.05
N ASN A 299 -17.50 1.88 8.86
CA ASN A 299 -18.06 2.40 7.63
C ASN A 299 -19.60 2.39 7.69
N TRP A 300 -20.21 1.28 8.11
CA TRP A 300 -21.67 1.19 8.24
C TRP A 300 -22.21 2.18 9.27
N GLY A 301 -21.58 2.30 10.44
CA GLY A 301 -21.93 3.30 11.46
C GLY A 301 -21.86 4.73 10.92
N TYR A 302 -20.85 5.04 10.10
CA TYR A 302 -20.73 6.33 9.43
C TYR A 302 -21.82 6.57 8.38
N ARG A 303 -22.21 5.54 7.62
CA ARG A 303 -23.35 5.58 6.70
C ARG A 303 -24.66 5.88 7.46
N CYS A 304 -24.96 5.13 8.52
CA CYS A 304 -26.14 5.36 9.36
C CYS A 304 -26.12 6.77 9.97
N PHE A 305 -24.97 7.25 10.43
CA PHE A 305 -24.82 8.61 10.94
C PHE A 305 -25.18 9.67 9.88
N LYS A 306 -24.75 9.49 8.63
CA LYS A 306 -25.11 10.37 7.51
C LYS A 306 -26.59 10.35 7.17
N ASN A 307 -27.26 9.22 7.38
CA ASN A 307 -28.71 9.09 7.17
C ASN A 307 -29.54 9.44 8.42
N PHE A 308 -28.91 9.96 9.48
CA PHE A 308 -29.54 10.28 10.76
C PHE A 308 -30.14 9.08 11.50
N GLU A 309 -29.71 7.85 11.17
CA GLU A 309 -30.05 6.60 11.86
C GLU A 309 -29.14 6.42 13.09
N TYR A 310 -29.35 7.28 14.09
CA TYR A 310 -28.41 7.44 15.20
C TYR A 310 -28.26 6.21 16.09
N GLU A 311 -29.33 5.45 16.33
CA GLU A 311 -29.29 4.24 17.14
C GLU A 311 -28.42 3.15 16.48
N GLU A 312 -28.68 2.84 15.20
CA GLU A 312 -27.88 1.86 14.44
C GLU A 312 -26.43 2.34 14.27
N ALA A 313 -26.22 3.65 14.05
CA ALA A 313 -24.88 4.24 14.00
C ALA A 313 -24.13 4.03 15.32
N LEU A 314 -24.79 4.26 16.46
CA LEU A 314 -24.18 4.12 17.78
C LEU A 314 -23.75 2.67 18.05
N GLU A 315 -24.62 1.70 17.76
CA GLU A 315 -24.31 0.27 17.93
C GLU A 315 -23.05 -0.13 17.14
N ASN A 316 -23.01 0.24 15.86
CA ASN A 316 -21.88 -0.06 14.99
C ASN A 316 -20.59 0.63 15.44
N PHE A 317 -20.65 1.89 15.86
CA PHE A 317 -19.46 2.58 16.37
C PHE A 317 -18.97 2.01 17.70
N LEU A 318 -19.86 1.55 18.58
CA LEU A 318 -19.46 0.92 19.83
C LEU A 318 -18.74 -0.41 19.59
N GLU A 319 -19.27 -1.25 18.71
CA GLU A 319 -18.62 -2.51 18.34
C GLU A 319 -17.30 -2.27 17.60
N SER A 320 -17.26 -1.27 16.70
CA SER A 320 -16.03 -0.84 16.04
C SER A 320 -14.99 -0.34 17.04
N LEU A 321 -15.37 0.47 18.03
CA LEU A 321 -14.46 0.97 19.07
C LEU A 321 -13.83 -0.19 19.87
N ALA A 322 -14.63 -1.21 20.21
CA ALA A 322 -14.16 -2.38 20.95
C ALA A 322 -13.10 -3.21 20.18
N LEU A 323 -13.11 -3.14 18.86
CA LEU A 323 -12.16 -3.83 17.97
C LEU A 323 -11.02 -2.92 17.48
N CYS A 324 -11.00 -1.63 17.88
CA CYS A 324 -10.07 -0.65 17.37
C CYS A 324 -8.69 -0.78 18.00
N ASN A 325 -7.73 -1.33 17.25
CA ASN A 325 -6.33 -1.42 17.68
C ASN A 325 -5.47 -0.20 17.29
N ASN A 326 -5.98 0.67 16.42
CA ASN A 326 -5.26 1.86 15.96
C ASN A 326 -5.58 3.06 16.87
N ARG A 327 -4.58 3.51 17.63
CA ARG A 327 -4.70 4.63 18.58
C ARG A 327 -5.22 5.92 17.95
N ALA A 328 -4.79 6.25 16.72
CA ALA A 328 -5.22 7.45 16.02
C ALA A 328 -6.71 7.41 15.63
N ASN A 329 -7.20 6.23 15.24
CA ASN A 329 -8.60 6.01 14.87
C ASN A 329 -9.53 5.94 16.08
N PHE A 330 -9.02 5.57 17.26
CA PHE A 330 -9.81 5.46 18.48
C PHE A 330 -10.57 6.76 18.80
N ILE A 331 -9.86 7.91 18.76
CA ILE A 331 -10.45 9.23 18.98
C ILE A 331 -11.50 9.58 17.92
N GLN A 332 -11.28 9.18 16.67
CA GLN A 332 -12.21 9.45 15.59
C GLN A 332 -13.57 8.80 15.85
N ILE A 333 -13.57 7.52 16.24
CA ILE A 333 -14.78 6.76 16.53
C ILE A 333 -15.45 7.31 17.78
N LEU A 334 -14.65 7.59 18.81
CA LEU A 334 -15.14 8.15 20.06
C LEU A 334 -15.86 9.49 19.86
N ASN A 335 -15.35 10.33 18.97
CA ASN A 335 -16.00 11.59 18.62
C ASN A 335 -17.40 11.37 18.03
N TYR A 336 -17.58 10.39 17.13
CA TYR A 336 -18.91 10.05 16.60
C TYR A 336 -19.83 9.53 17.71
N ILE A 337 -19.33 8.66 18.60
CA ILE A 337 -20.09 8.17 19.76
C ILE A 337 -20.55 9.33 20.64
N LEU A 338 -19.67 10.29 20.95
CA LEU A 338 -20.00 11.45 21.77
C LEU A 338 -21.03 12.36 21.10
N ILE A 339 -20.90 12.60 19.79
CA ILE A 339 -21.90 13.34 19.00
C ILE A 339 -23.26 12.66 19.09
N ILE A 340 -23.30 11.36 18.79
CA ILE A 340 -24.55 10.59 18.72
C ILE A 340 -25.21 10.49 20.09
N LYS A 341 -24.46 10.16 21.14
CA LYS A 341 -24.97 10.14 22.53
C LYS A 341 -25.51 11.50 22.97
N THR A 342 -24.89 12.60 22.53
CA THR A 342 -25.42 13.95 22.77
C THR A 342 -26.75 14.16 22.04
N LYS A 343 -26.87 13.75 20.77
CA LYS A 343 -28.12 13.85 19.99
C LYS A 343 -29.27 13.05 20.60
N LEU A 344 -28.96 11.87 21.11
CA LEU A 344 -29.90 10.94 21.75
C LEU A 344 -30.19 11.30 23.23
N ASN A 345 -29.67 12.42 23.74
CA ASN A 345 -29.86 12.90 25.11
C ASN A 345 -29.45 11.89 26.19
N HIS A 346 -28.34 11.16 25.97
CA HIS A 346 -27.76 10.30 27.01
C HIS A 346 -27.30 11.11 28.22
N SER A 347 -27.13 10.42 29.35
CA SER A 347 -26.76 11.06 30.61
C SER A 347 -25.37 11.71 30.56
N LEU A 348 -25.17 12.75 31.37
CA LEU A 348 -23.86 13.39 31.53
C LEU A 348 -22.79 12.38 32.01
N GLU A 349 -23.19 11.40 32.83
CA GLU A 349 -22.31 10.36 33.34
C GLU A 349 -21.78 9.47 32.20
N GLU A 350 -22.66 9.01 31.31
CA GLU A 350 -22.25 8.23 30.13
C GLU A 350 -21.32 9.03 29.22
N LEU A 351 -21.67 10.30 28.94
CA LEU A 351 -20.82 11.15 28.10
C LEU A 351 -19.43 11.34 28.72
N LYS A 352 -19.34 11.51 30.05
CA LYS A 352 -18.06 11.60 30.77
C LYS A 352 -17.28 10.29 30.73
N TYR A 353 -17.94 9.14 30.86
CA TYR A 353 -17.30 7.83 30.74
C TYR A 353 -16.58 7.69 29.39
N TYR A 354 -17.28 7.92 28.28
CA TYR A 354 -16.67 7.84 26.95
C TYR A 354 -15.61 8.92 26.76
N CYS A 355 -15.85 10.14 27.23
CA CYS A 355 -14.82 11.18 27.15
C CYS A 355 -13.54 10.74 27.87
N ASN A 356 -13.62 10.18 29.08
CA ASN A 356 -12.43 9.71 29.81
C ASN A 356 -11.67 8.59 29.11
N LEU A 357 -12.34 7.69 28.38
CA LEU A 357 -11.68 6.63 27.60
C LEU A 357 -10.71 7.18 26.55
N GLY A 358 -10.95 8.38 26.02
CA GLY A 358 -10.13 8.97 24.97
C GLY A 358 -8.84 9.64 25.45
N GLU A 359 -8.65 9.88 26.74
CA GLU A 359 -7.58 10.79 27.22
C GLU A 359 -6.19 10.32 26.83
N GLU A 360 -5.92 9.02 26.94
CA GLU A 360 -4.62 8.44 26.63
C GLU A 360 -4.31 8.37 25.13
N TYR A 361 -5.32 8.53 24.26
CA TYR A 361 -5.21 8.42 22.80
C TYR A 361 -5.19 9.77 22.10
N LEU A 362 -5.39 10.87 22.83
CA LEU A 362 -5.57 12.19 22.25
C LEU A 362 -4.39 12.62 21.38
N HIS A 363 -3.16 12.36 21.81
CA HIS A 363 -1.96 12.81 21.11
C HIS A 363 -1.72 12.07 19.78
N ASP A 364 -2.32 10.90 19.60
CA ASP A 364 -2.14 10.06 18.41
C ASP A 364 -3.09 10.46 17.26
N ALA A 365 -4.15 11.23 17.56
CA ALA A 365 -5.15 11.62 16.57
C ALA A 365 -4.71 12.83 15.72
N ASN A 366 -5.27 12.98 14.52
CA ASN A 366 -5.08 14.21 13.72
C ASN A 366 -5.73 15.44 14.39
N GLU A 367 -5.29 16.64 14.00
CA GLU A 367 -5.69 17.90 14.62
C GLU A 367 -7.22 18.09 14.69
N VAL A 368 -7.96 17.74 13.63
CA VAL A 368 -9.41 17.89 13.60
C VAL A 368 -10.08 17.01 14.67
N ASN A 369 -9.67 15.74 14.73
CA ASN A 369 -10.19 14.78 15.71
C ASN A 369 -9.79 15.16 17.14
N GLN A 370 -8.57 15.68 17.35
CA GLN A 370 -8.14 16.21 18.64
C GLN A 370 -9.00 17.40 19.08
N ASN A 371 -9.26 18.34 18.17
CA ASN A 371 -10.06 19.53 18.48
C ASN A 371 -11.51 19.15 18.77
N LEU A 372 -12.08 18.19 18.05
CA LEU A 372 -13.45 17.73 18.29
C LEU A 372 -13.59 17.06 19.65
N TYR A 373 -12.58 16.28 20.05
CA TYR A 373 -12.55 15.67 21.38
C TYR A 373 -12.38 16.73 22.49
N LYS A 374 -11.47 17.71 22.32
CA LYS A 374 -11.28 18.83 23.26
C LYS A 374 -12.56 19.65 23.45
N TYR A 375 -13.35 19.83 22.40
CA TYR A 375 -14.66 20.46 22.48
C TYR A 375 -15.57 19.74 23.49
N PHE A 376 -15.69 18.42 23.40
CA PHE A 376 -16.47 17.64 24.36
C PHE A 376 -15.90 17.73 25.77
N ARG A 377 -14.56 17.70 25.95
CA ARG A 377 -13.93 17.91 27.27
C ARG A 377 -14.33 19.24 27.90
N PHE A 378 -14.25 20.34 27.14
CA PHE A 378 -14.62 21.67 27.65
C PHE A 378 -16.12 21.76 27.95
N LYS A 379 -16.95 21.18 27.09
CA LYS A 379 -18.41 21.16 27.28
C LYS A 379 -18.80 20.40 28.55
N LEU A 380 -18.29 19.17 28.71
CA LEU A 380 -18.65 18.27 29.82
C LEU A 380 -18.05 18.68 31.18
N SER A 381 -17.03 19.54 31.17
CA SER A 381 -16.49 20.22 32.36
C SER A 381 -17.21 21.53 32.71
N ASN A 382 -18.30 21.87 32.01
CA ASN A 382 -19.04 23.13 32.15
C ASN A 382 -18.16 24.38 31.93
N SER A 383 -17.07 24.27 31.16
CA SER A 383 -16.22 25.41 30.84
C SER A 383 -16.90 26.31 29.81
N ARG A 384 -17.12 27.59 30.12
CA ARG A 384 -17.69 28.57 29.17
C ARG A 384 -16.86 28.76 27.90
N TYR A 385 -15.61 28.28 27.89
CA TYR A 385 -14.70 28.38 26.75
C TYR A 385 -15.10 27.50 25.56
N TYR A 386 -15.90 26.44 25.77
CA TYR A 386 -16.22 25.47 24.71
C TYR A 386 -16.86 26.11 23.48
N ARG A 387 -17.72 27.12 23.66
CA ARG A 387 -18.37 27.85 22.57
C ARG A 387 -17.37 28.64 21.72
N LYS A 388 -16.49 29.40 22.38
CA LYS A 388 -15.44 30.17 21.72
C LYS A 388 -14.49 29.25 20.95
N PHE A 389 -14.07 28.15 21.60
CA PHE A 389 -13.21 27.15 20.98
C PHE A 389 -13.84 26.52 19.74
N ALA A 390 -15.12 26.15 19.79
CA ALA A 390 -15.82 25.58 18.64
C ALA A 390 -15.84 26.53 17.43
N MET A 391 -16.16 27.81 17.65
CA MET A 391 -16.20 28.81 16.59
C MET A 391 -14.82 29.07 15.98
N GLU A 392 -13.78 29.20 16.81
CA GLU A 392 -12.43 29.60 16.38
C GLU A 392 -11.57 28.46 15.84
N LYS A 393 -11.79 27.22 16.27
CA LYS A 393 -10.93 26.07 15.95
C LYS A 393 -11.62 24.95 15.17
N LEU A 394 -12.90 24.70 15.42
CA LEU A 394 -13.62 23.61 14.75
C LEU A 394 -14.37 24.10 13.52
N ILE A 395 -15.31 25.03 13.70
CA ILE A 395 -16.17 25.51 12.60
C ILE A 395 -15.32 26.12 11.49
N SER A 396 -14.33 26.95 11.83
CA SER A 396 -13.38 27.52 10.87
C SER A 396 -12.69 26.46 10.02
N THR A 397 -12.30 25.34 10.62
CA THR A 397 -11.58 24.24 9.95
C THR A 397 -12.53 23.36 9.13
N LEU A 398 -13.76 23.17 9.61
CA LEU A 398 -14.75 22.28 8.98
C LEU A 398 -15.56 22.95 7.86
N THR A 399 -15.66 24.28 7.82
CA THR A 399 -16.51 24.99 6.83
C THR A 399 -16.07 24.76 5.38
N GLY A 400 -14.79 24.44 5.14
CA GLY A 400 -14.27 24.08 3.82
C GLY A 400 -14.40 22.59 3.47
N ASP A 401 -14.72 21.72 4.42
CA ASP A 401 -14.71 20.27 4.25
C ASP A 401 -16.13 19.70 4.13
N ARG A 402 -16.59 19.55 2.87
CA ARG A 402 -17.90 18.97 2.56
C ARG A 402 -18.08 17.55 3.08
N SER A 403 -17.00 16.81 3.33
CA SER A 403 -17.10 15.42 3.82
C SER A 403 -17.55 15.32 5.27
N ARG A 404 -17.51 16.43 6.03
CA ARG A 404 -17.82 16.50 7.47
C ARG A 404 -19.02 17.41 7.78
N MET A 405 -19.92 17.60 6.82
CA MET A 405 -21.04 18.52 6.95
C MET A 405 -21.94 18.19 8.15
N GLU A 406 -22.12 16.91 8.47
CA GLU A 406 -22.95 16.42 9.57
C GLU A 406 -22.37 16.80 10.93
N ILE A 407 -21.04 16.79 11.07
CA ILE A 407 -20.34 17.26 12.29
C ILE A 407 -20.52 18.77 12.44
N LEU A 408 -20.39 19.52 11.34
CA LEU A 408 -20.60 20.96 11.32
C LEU A 408 -22.04 21.32 11.72
N LEU A 409 -23.03 20.62 11.16
CA LEU A 409 -24.44 20.75 11.52
C LEU A 409 -24.69 20.42 12.99
N PHE A 410 -24.04 19.38 13.52
CA PHE A 410 -24.10 19.08 14.95
C PHE A 410 -23.60 20.26 15.79
N LEU A 411 -22.43 20.82 15.49
CA LEU A 411 -21.85 21.93 16.25
C LEU A 411 -22.76 23.16 16.22
N TYR A 412 -23.31 23.52 15.06
CA TYR A 412 -24.28 24.62 14.99
C TYR A 412 -25.52 24.34 15.86
N GLN A 413 -26.10 23.15 15.76
CA GLN A 413 -27.26 22.82 16.58
C GLN A 413 -26.95 22.81 18.08
N ASP A 414 -25.74 22.42 18.49
CA ASP A 414 -25.34 22.32 19.88
C ASP A 414 -24.95 23.67 20.51
N LEU A 415 -24.47 24.62 19.71
CA LEU A 415 -24.08 25.96 20.19
C LEU A 415 -25.26 26.93 20.29
N TYR A 416 -26.27 26.76 19.44
CA TYR A 416 -27.41 27.67 19.28
C TYR A 416 -28.72 27.11 19.86
N LYS A 417 -28.72 25.88 20.38
CA LYS A 417 -29.67 25.43 21.40
C LYS A 417 -29.15 25.83 22.79
#